data_AF-A0A2M7EIX5-F1
#
_entry.id   AF-A0A2M7EIX5-F1
#
_cell.length_a   1.000
_cell.length_b   1.000
_cell.length_c   1.000
_cell.angle_alpha   90.00
_cell.angle_beta   90.00
_cell.angle_gamma   90.00
#
_symmetry.space_group_name_H-M   'P 1'
#
loop_
_entity.id
_entity.type
_entity.pdbx_description
1 polymer ?
#
loop_
_entity_poly.entity_id
_entity_poly.type
_entity_poly.pdbx_seq_one_letter_code
_entity_poly.pdbx_strand_id
1 'polypeptide(L)' 'KKIAIWGLSFKPNTDDIRFAPSVDIIRTLLEKGYTLSVYDQEGMNNIKKLFGDK' A
#
# COMPACT_ATOMS: atom_id res chain seq x y z
N LYS A 1 4.33 14.12 8.92
CA LYS A 1 4.57 12.91 9.75
C LYS A 1 4.71 11.71 8.82
N LYS A 2 5.60 10.76 9.12
CA LYS A 2 5.82 9.56 8.30
C LYS A 2 5.15 8.34 8.94
N ILE A 3 4.40 7.56 8.16
CA ILE A 3 3.71 6.33 8.61
C ILE A 3 4.27 5.14 7.83
N ALA A 4 4.48 4.02 8.52
CA ALA A 4 4.86 2.76 7.90
C ALA A 4 3.64 1.81 7.81
N ILE A 5 3.50 1.08 6.70
CA ILE A 5 2.47 0.06 6.51
C ILE A 5 3.16 -1.23 6.07
N TRP A 6 2.90 -2.32 6.77
CA TRP A 6 3.45 -3.65 6.47
C TRP A 6 2.31 -4.62 6.17
N GLY A 7 2.29 -5.15 4.95
CA GLY A 7 1.19 -5.95 4.41
C GLY A 7 0.31 -5.09 3.50
N LEU A 8 0.30 -5.44 2.22
CA LEU A 8 -0.36 -4.68 1.16
C LEU A 8 -1.30 -5.55 0.33
N SER A 9 -1.04 -6.85 0.20
CA SER A 9 -1.96 -7.76 -0.46
C SER A 9 -3.20 -8.05 0.40
N PHE A 10 -4.30 -8.49 -0.22
CA PHE A 10 -5.56 -8.73 0.53
C PHE A 10 -5.47 -9.92 1.49
N LYS A 11 -4.52 -10.84 1.25
CA LYS A 11 -4.20 -12.01 2.09
C LYS A 11 -2.73 -12.42 1.91
N PRO A 12 -2.19 -13.33 2.73
CA PRO A 12 -0.81 -13.83 2.57
C PRO A 12 -0.56 -14.55 1.24
N ASN A 13 0.70 -14.54 0.80
CA ASN A 13 1.23 -15.31 -0.34
C ASN A 13 0.52 -15.04 -1.68
N THR A 14 0.16 -13.79 -1.93
CA THR A 14 -0.36 -13.33 -3.23
C THR A 14 0.04 -11.89 -3.44
N ASP A 15 0.19 -11.48 -4.70
CA ASP A 15 0.41 -10.09 -5.10
C ASP A 15 -0.92 -9.35 -5.36
N ASP A 16 -2.06 -10.01 -5.19
CA ASP A 16 -3.37 -9.44 -5.46
C ASP A 16 -3.71 -8.36 -4.42
N ILE A 17 -3.87 -7.14 -4.92
CA ILE A 17 -4.22 -5.95 -4.13
C ILE A 17 -5.68 -5.53 -4.35
N ARG A 18 -6.45 -6.28 -5.15
CA ARG A 18 -7.86 -5.95 -5.39
C ARG A 18 -8.63 -6.10 -4.08
N PHE A 19 -9.36 -5.04 -3.71
CA PHE A 19 -10.11 -4.95 -2.45
C PHE A 19 -9.24 -5.09 -1.19
N ALA A 20 -7.93 -4.92 -1.29
CA ALA A 20 -7.06 -4.95 -0.13
C ALA A 20 -7.29 -3.70 0.73
N PRO A 21 -7.55 -3.83 2.05
CA PRO A 21 -7.77 -2.69 2.95
C PRO A 21 -6.60 -1.69 2.98
N SER A 22 -5.39 -2.19 2.74
CA SER A 22 -4.16 -1.40 2.60
C SER A 22 -4.29 -0.29 1.55
N VAL A 23 -4.98 -0.54 0.43
CA VAL A 23 -5.15 0.41 -0.68
C VAL A 23 -5.99 1.61 -0.24
N ASP A 24 -7.09 1.37 0.48
CA ASP A 24 -7.96 2.43 1.00
C ASP A 24 -7.26 3.24 2.09
N ILE A 25 -6.49 2.58 2.95
CA ILE A 25 -5.67 3.22 3.98
C ILE A 25 -4.60 4.12 3.34
N ILE A 26 -3.83 3.60 2.38
CA ILE A 26 -2.80 4.36 1.66
C ILE A 26 -3.40 5.60 1.02
N ARG A 27 -4.49 5.44 0.26
CA ARG A 27 -5.18 6.54 -0.40
C ARG A 27 -5.59 7.62 0.59
N THR A 28 -6.28 7.24 1.66
CA THR A 28 -6.75 8.16 2.70
C THR A 28 -5.60 8.92 3.38
N LEU A 29 -4.50 8.24 3.66
CA LEU A 29 -3.35 8.87 4.31
C LEU A 29 -2.59 9.82 3.38
N LEU A 30 -2.43 9.45 2.10
CA LEU A 30 -1.84 10.34 1.09
C LEU A 30 -2.70 11.59 0.87
N GLU A 31 -4.03 11.44 0.77
CA GLU A 31 -4.97 12.57 0.67
C GLU A 31 -4.89 13.52 1.86
N LYS A 32 -4.56 13.01 3.05
CA LYS A 32 -4.33 13.81 4.26
C LYS A 32 -2.91 14.40 4.37
N GLY A 33 -2.06 14.23 3.36
CA GLY A 33 -0.70 14.80 3.31
C GLY A 33 0.34 14.07 4.16
N TYR A 34 0.10 12.79 4.48
CA TYR A 34 1.11 11.97 5.15
C TYR A 34 2.10 11.40 4.14
N THR A 35 3.37 11.27 4.57
CA THR A 35 4.38 10.50 3.82
C THR A 35 4.32 9.05 4.25
N LEU A 36 4.33 8.12 3.30
CA LEU A 36 4.23 6.69 3.59
C LEU A 36 5.54 5.96 3.32
N SER A 37 5.75 4.86 4.04
CA SER A 37 6.73 3.83 3.74
C SER A 37 6.00 2.51 3.78
N VAL A 38 5.91 1.83 2.65
CA VAL A 38 5.09 0.62 2.54
C VAL A 38 5.96 -0.57 2.19
N TYR A 39 5.59 -1.75 2.68
CA TYR A 39 6.26 -3.00 2.32
C TYR A 39 5.28 -4.17 2.32
N ASP A 40 5.41 -5.03 1.32
CA ASP A 40 4.79 -6.35 1.22
C ASP A 40 5.79 -7.29 0.53
N GLN A 41 5.72 -8.59 0.81
CA GLN A 41 6.62 -9.54 0.19
C GLN A 41 6.32 -9.72 -1.32
N GLU A 42 5.04 -9.79 -1.69
CA GLU A 42 4.57 -10.13 -3.04
C GLU A 42 3.94 -8.91 -3.75
N GLY A 43 3.20 -8.07 -3.02
CA GLY A 43 2.35 -7.00 -3.57
C GLY A 43 3.06 -5.71 -3.98
N MET A 44 4.37 -5.56 -3.76
CA MET A 44 5.08 -4.29 -3.97
C MET A 44 5.00 -3.77 -5.41
N ASN A 45 5.09 -4.66 -6.40
CA ASN A 45 5.02 -4.25 -7.79
C ASN A 45 3.65 -3.68 -8.16
N ASN A 46 2.57 -4.29 -7.68
CA ASN A 46 1.21 -3.83 -7.95
C ASN A 46 0.90 -2.53 -7.21
N ILE A 47 1.39 -2.37 -5.99
CA ILE A 47 1.29 -1.11 -5.24
C ILE A 47 2.05 0.01 -5.95
N LYS A 48 3.29 -0.24 -6.40
CA LYS A 48 4.08 0.75 -7.15
C LYS A 48 3.40 1.15 -8.46
N LYS A 49 2.79 0.20 -9.18
CA LYS A 49 1.99 0.52 -10.39
C LYS A 49 0.79 1.41 -10.07
N LEU A 50 0.14 1.20 -8.92
CA LEU A 50 -1.08 1.92 -8.55
C LEU A 50 -0.80 3.33 -8.00
N PHE A 51 0.23 3.50 -7.17
CA PHE A 51 0.50 4.76 -6.46
C PHE A 51 1.75 5.50 -6.93
N GLY A 52 2.67 4.83 -7.62
CA GLY A 52 3.97 5.40 -8.00
C GLY A 52 4.88 5.60 -6.79
N ASP A 53 5.70 6.64 -6.83
CA ASP A 53 6.64 7.01 -5.75
C ASP A 53 6.05 8.09 -4.81
N LYS A 54 4.71 8.13 -4.68
CA LYS A 54 3.99 9.06 -3.79
C LYS A 54 4.06 8.66 -2.33
#